data_AF-A0A922MTD7-F1
#
_entry.id   AF-A0A922MTD7-F1
#
_cell.length_a   1.000
_cell.length_b   1.000
_cell.length_c   1.000
_cell.angle_alpha   90.00
_cell.angle_beta   90.00
_cell.angle_gamma   90.00
#
_symmetry.space_group_name_H-M   'P 1'
#
loop_
_entity.id
_entity.type
_entity.pdbx_description
1 polymer ?
#
loop_
_entity_poly.entity_id
_entity_poly.type
_entity_poly.pdbx_seq_one_letter_code
_entity_poly.pdbx_strand_id
1 'polypeptide(L)'
;HNFFPPDPSAAGMGNPGVAGTGTQQYGEVNQLGGVFVNGRPLPNAVRLRIVELAQLGIRPCDISRQLRVSHGCVSKILARYHETGSILPGAIGGSKPRVTTPKVVSYIKQLKAKDPGIFAWEIRDRLLADGVCDKYNVPSVSSISRILRNKLGGGALYPVPPLYPVPPQRCWPLHQPYDYYVYLQGRQHTAGNPHALPHPHQQPPPPHHAHAHAL
;
A
#
# COMPACT_ATOMS: atom_id res chain seq x y z
N HIS A 1 67.60 -38.86 10.54
CA HIS A 1 67.32 -37.77 11.48
C HIS A 1 67.51 -36.44 10.77
N ASN A 2 66.42 -35.75 10.44
CA ASN A 2 66.39 -34.29 10.40
C ASN A 2 64.95 -33.86 10.61
N PHE A 3 64.78 -33.19 11.75
CA PHE A 3 63.55 -32.82 12.43
C PHE A 3 63.19 -31.41 11.96
N PHE A 4 62.08 -31.27 11.21
CA PHE A 4 61.48 -29.96 10.96
C PHE A 4 60.42 -29.70 12.02
N PRO A 5 60.52 -28.61 12.82
CA PRO A 5 59.44 -28.20 13.70
C PRO A 5 58.28 -27.58 12.88
N PRO A 6 57.01 -27.77 13.29
CA PRO A 6 55.87 -27.06 12.73
C PRO A 6 55.73 -25.67 13.38
N ASP A 7 55.58 -24.64 12.55
CA ASP A 7 55.24 -23.30 13.04
C ASP A 7 53.77 -23.20 13.49
N PRO A 8 53.49 -22.57 14.65
CA PRO A 8 52.16 -22.37 15.21
C PRO A 8 51.62 -20.97 14.90
N SER A 9 50.34 -20.84 14.54
CA SER A 9 49.45 -19.79 15.06
C SER A 9 48.05 -19.91 14.45
N ALA A 10 47.18 -20.57 15.20
CA ALA A 10 45.75 -20.35 15.17
C ALA A 10 45.40 -19.42 16.34
N ALA A 11 44.85 -18.24 16.04
CA ALA A 11 44.03 -17.42 16.94
C ALA A 11 43.41 -16.31 16.07
N GLY A 12 42.09 -16.33 15.84
CA GLY A 12 41.17 -15.35 16.45
C GLY A 12 41.05 -14.10 15.56
N MET A 13 39.91 -13.46 15.31
CA MET A 13 38.67 -13.27 16.04
C MET A 13 37.61 -12.82 15.02
N GLY A 14 36.35 -13.19 15.25
CA GLY A 14 35.24 -12.77 14.39
C GLY A 14 34.85 -11.31 14.55
N ASN A 15 34.06 -10.80 13.60
CA ASN A 15 33.00 -9.81 13.81
C ASN A 15 32.26 -9.53 12.48
N PRO A 16 31.12 -8.83 12.47
CA PRO A 16 29.84 -9.23 13.05
C PRO A 16 28.76 -9.33 11.94
N GLY A 17 27.64 -9.95 12.26
CA GLY A 17 26.39 -9.67 11.55
C GLY A 17 26.04 -8.19 11.72
N VAL A 18 26.23 -7.40 10.68
CA VAL A 18 25.70 -6.04 10.58
C VAL A 18 24.52 -6.08 9.62
N ALA A 19 23.33 -5.99 10.21
CA ALA A 19 22.12 -5.57 9.54
C ALA A 19 22.33 -4.15 9.01
N GLY A 20 22.77 -4.05 7.76
CA GLY A 20 22.87 -2.81 6.99
C GLY A 20 21.77 -2.78 5.93
N THR A 21 20.81 -1.89 6.12
CA THR A 21 19.80 -1.50 5.14
C THR A 21 20.45 -0.90 3.90
N GLY A 22 20.48 -1.68 2.82
CA GLY A 22 20.96 -1.24 1.51
C GLY A 22 20.82 -2.37 0.50
N THR A 23 19.72 -2.39 -0.23
CA THR A 23 19.50 -3.33 -1.34
C THR A 23 20.55 -3.10 -2.42
N GLN A 24 21.69 -3.77 -2.35
CA GLN A 24 22.50 -4.02 -3.54
C GLN A 24 21.66 -4.90 -4.46
N GLN A 25 21.10 -4.31 -5.52
CA GLN A 25 20.54 -5.05 -6.65
C GLN A 25 21.71 -5.72 -7.39
N TYR A 26 22.27 -6.79 -6.82
CA TYR A 26 23.23 -7.62 -7.52
C TYR A 26 22.46 -8.48 -8.51
N GLY A 27 22.41 -8.05 -9.77
CA GLY A 27 21.84 -8.87 -10.83
C GLY A 27 22.71 -10.12 -11.03
N GLU A 28 22.05 -11.26 -11.26
CA GLU A 28 22.73 -12.49 -11.64
C GLU A 28 23.24 -12.38 -13.08
N VAL A 29 24.32 -13.10 -13.37
CA VAL A 29 24.88 -13.16 -14.72
C VAL A 29 24.47 -14.48 -15.37
N ASN A 30 23.85 -14.39 -16.54
CA ASN A 30 23.48 -15.59 -17.31
C ASN A 30 24.71 -16.19 -18.02
N GLN A 31 24.53 -17.36 -18.67
CA GLN A 31 25.60 -18.05 -19.40
C GLN A 31 26.20 -17.24 -20.58
N LEU A 32 25.48 -16.21 -21.05
CA LEU A 32 25.94 -15.31 -22.11
C LEU A 32 26.64 -14.07 -21.56
N GLY A 33 26.85 -13.98 -20.25
CA GLY A 33 27.51 -12.84 -19.59
C GLY A 33 26.62 -11.60 -19.45
N GLY A 34 25.29 -11.75 -19.55
CA GLY A 34 24.33 -10.66 -19.39
C GLY A 34 23.70 -10.63 -18.00
N VAL A 35 23.51 -9.42 -17.46
CA VAL A 35 22.98 -9.19 -16.11
C VAL A 35 21.45 -9.21 -16.12
N PHE A 36 20.84 -9.95 -15.20
CA PHE A 36 19.39 -10.04 -15.04
C PHE A 36 19.00 -10.12 -13.55
N VAL A 37 17.73 -9.87 -13.24
CA VAL A 37 17.21 -9.97 -11.88
C VAL A 37 16.07 -10.97 -11.86
N ASN A 38 16.19 -12.03 -11.06
CA ASN A 38 15.15 -13.04 -10.92
C ASN A 38 13.81 -12.41 -10.48
N GLY A 39 12.72 -12.82 -11.14
CA GLY A 39 11.37 -12.33 -10.88
C GLY A 39 11.06 -10.93 -11.41
N ARG A 40 12.03 -10.21 -11.98
CA ARG A 40 11.79 -8.88 -12.59
C ARG A 40 11.78 -8.97 -14.12
N PRO A 41 10.91 -8.20 -14.81
CA PRO A 41 10.92 -8.14 -16.25
C PRO A 41 12.22 -7.52 -16.76
N LEU A 42 12.67 -7.96 -17.95
CA LEU A 42 13.84 -7.39 -18.62
C LEU A 42 13.65 -5.86 -18.80
N PRO A 43 14.68 -5.03 -18.58
CA PRO A 43 14.55 -3.58 -18.74
C PRO A 43 13.98 -3.19 -20.11
N ASN A 44 13.08 -2.20 -20.12
CA ASN A 44 12.38 -1.79 -21.35
C ASN A 44 13.33 -1.38 -22.48
N ALA A 45 14.46 -0.74 -22.16
CA ALA A 45 15.47 -0.38 -23.16
C ALA A 45 16.01 -1.60 -23.93
N VAL A 46 16.26 -2.73 -23.23
CA VAL A 46 16.71 -3.97 -23.86
C VAL A 46 15.59 -4.63 -24.66
N ARG A 47 14.35 -4.57 -24.16
CA ARG A 47 13.17 -5.09 -24.87
C ARG A 47 12.92 -4.36 -26.19
N LEU A 48 13.07 -3.03 -26.20
CA LEU A 48 13.03 -2.22 -27.43
C LEU A 48 14.15 -2.62 -28.38
N ARG A 49 15.38 -2.74 -27.88
CA ARG A 49 16.52 -3.10 -28.71
C ARG A 49 16.38 -4.47 -29.37
N ILE A 50 15.76 -5.45 -28.70
CA ILE A 50 15.44 -6.75 -29.29
C ILE A 50 14.53 -6.60 -30.52
N VAL A 51 13.49 -5.76 -30.42
CA VAL A 51 12.53 -5.53 -31.50
C VAL A 51 13.18 -4.78 -32.66
N GLU A 52 13.94 -3.72 -32.37
CA GLU A 52 14.67 -2.95 -33.39
C GLU A 52 15.60 -3.85 -34.22
N LEU A 53 16.42 -4.68 -33.55
CA LEU A 53 17.35 -5.56 -34.26
C LEU A 53 16.62 -6.59 -35.12
N ALA A 54 15.48 -7.11 -34.66
CA ALA A 54 14.67 -8.02 -35.46
C ALA A 54 14.04 -7.34 -36.67
N GLN A 55 13.60 -6.08 -36.55
CA GLN A 55 13.08 -5.28 -37.67
C GLN A 55 14.17 -4.97 -38.71
N LEU A 56 15.42 -4.86 -38.29
CA LEU A 56 16.59 -4.76 -39.18
C LEU A 56 16.95 -6.10 -39.86
N GLY A 57 16.18 -7.17 -39.64
CA GLY A 57 16.40 -8.48 -40.24
C GLY A 57 17.48 -9.33 -39.55
N ILE A 58 17.94 -8.93 -38.36
CA ILE A 58 18.95 -9.68 -37.61
C ILE A 58 18.31 -10.94 -37.02
N ARG A 59 19.01 -12.07 -37.14
CA ARG A 59 18.51 -13.36 -36.68
C ARG A 59 18.38 -13.38 -35.15
N PRO A 60 17.34 -13.98 -34.56
CA PRO A 60 17.13 -14.02 -33.10
C PRO A 60 18.32 -14.61 -32.31
N CYS A 61 19.05 -15.55 -32.91
CA CYS A 61 20.27 -16.12 -32.31
C CYS A 61 21.40 -15.08 -32.17
N ASP A 62 21.52 -14.17 -33.13
CA ASP A 62 22.55 -13.12 -33.12
C ASP A 62 22.15 -12.00 -32.15
N ILE A 63 20.86 -11.65 -32.11
CA ILE A 63 20.30 -10.73 -31.10
C ILE A 63 20.59 -11.23 -29.68
N SER A 64 20.36 -12.52 -29.42
CA SER A 64 20.62 -13.16 -28.13
C SER A 64 22.09 -13.02 -27.70
N ARG A 65 23.04 -13.26 -28.62
CA ARG A 65 24.48 -13.10 -28.37
C ARG A 65 24.88 -11.64 -28.16
N GLN A 66 24.42 -10.74 -29.03
CA GLN A 66 24.77 -9.31 -28.97
C GLN A 66 24.28 -8.64 -27.69
N LEU A 67 23.03 -8.91 -27.31
CA LEU A 67 22.42 -8.32 -26.10
C LEU A 67 22.69 -9.13 -24.83
N ARG A 68 23.35 -10.28 -24.96
CA ARG A 68 23.62 -11.23 -23.87
C ARG A 68 22.34 -11.61 -23.12
N VAL A 69 21.24 -11.80 -23.85
CA VAL A 69 19.93 -12.22 -23.32
C VAL A 69 19.66 -13.63 -23.79
N SER A 70 19.05 -14.47 -22.93
CA SER A 70 18.74 -15.86 -23.30
C SER A 70 17.83 -15.93 -24.54
N HIS A 71 18.10 -16.90 -25.43
CA HIS A 71 17.34 -17.10 -26.66
C HIS A 71 15.83 -17.25 -26.40
N GLY A 72 15.45 -17.96 -25.34
CA GLY A 72 14.05 -18.12 -24.94
C GLY A 72 13.38 -16.80 -24.53
N CYS A 73 14.12 -15.85 -23.94
CA CYS A 73 13.59 -14.52 -23.62
C CYS A 73 13.38 -13.69 -24.89
N VAL A 74 14.35 -13.69 -25.82
CA VAL A 74 14.25 -13.02 -27.12
C VAL A 74 13.01 -13.53 -27.89
N SER A 75 12.85 -14.86 -27.99
CA SER A 75 11.70 -15.48 -28.67
C SER A 75 10.35 -15.05 -28.05
N LYS A 76 10.21 -15.06 -26.71
CA LYS A 76 8.99 -14.62 -26.02
C LYS A 76 8.66 -13.15 -26.26
N ILE A 77 9.67 -12.29 -26.37
CA ILE A 77 9.47 -10.86 -26.64
C ILE A 77 9.00 -10.64 -28.07
N LEU A 78 9.65 -11.29 -29.04
CA LEU A 78 9.28 -11.17 -30.46
C LEU A 78 7.89 -11.76 -30.73
N ALA A 79 7.55 -12.91 -30.14
CA ALA A 79 6.23 -13.51 -30.27
C ALA A 79 5.12 -12.55 -29.78
N ARG A 80 5.27 -11.98 -28.58
CA ARG A 80 4.31 -10.98 -28.06
C ARG A 80 4.23 -9.75 -28.96
N TYR A 81 5.37 -9.29 -29.47
CA TYR A 81 5.43 -8.14 -30.35
C TYR A 81 4.68 -8.40 -31.66
N HIS A 82 4.80 -9.59 -32.25
CA HIS A 82 4.05 -9.96 -33.46
C HIS A 82 2.54 -10.12 -33.20
N GLU A 83 2.14 -10.58 -32.01
CA GLU A 83 0.73 -10.76 -31.66
C GLU A 83 0.02 -9.43 -31.31
N THR A 84 0.69 -8.54 -30.59
CA THR A 84 0.06 -7.37 -29.96
C THR A 84 0.70 -6.03 -30.30
N GLY A 85 1.90 -6.02 -30.89
CA GLY A 85 2.73 -4.83 -31.05
C GLY A 85 3.35 -4.29 -29.75
N SER A 86 3.08 -4.91 -28.59
CA SER A 86 3.50 -4.37 -27.30
C SER A 86 4.87 -4.88 -26.85
N ILE A 87 5.76 -3.95 -26.54
CA ILE A 87 7.04 -4.22 -25.89
C ILE A 87 6.92 -4.26 -24.37
N LEU A 88 5.76 -3.94 -23.77
CA LEU A 88 5.64 -3.92 -22.32
C LEU A 88 5.61 -5.33 -21.73
N PRO A 89 6.20 -5.56 -20.54
CA PRO A 89 5.95 -6.79 -19.81
C PRO A 89 4.45 -6.88 -19.48
N GLY A 90 3.86 -8.06 -19.64
CA GLY A 90 2.49 -8.29 -19.17
C GLY A 90 2.39 -8.01 -17.67
N ALA A 91 1.19 -7.75 -17.16
CA ALA A 91 0.98 -7.53 -15.73
C ALA A 91 1.54 -8.73 -14.93
N ILE A 92 2.64 -8.51 -14.20
CA ILE A 92 3.24 -9.50 -13.31
C ILE A 92 2.54 -9.35 -11.97
N GLY A 93 1.73 -10.34 -11.61
CA GLY A 93 1.06 -10.37 -10.33
C GLY A 93 -0.40 -9.95 -10.41
N GLY A 94 -1.23 -10.75 -9.76
CA GLY A 94 -2.66 -10.57 -9.65
C GLY A 94 -3.26 -11.93 -9.33
N SER A 95 -3.84 -12.08 -8.13
CA SER A 95 -4.71 -13.22 -7.89
C SER A 95 -5.96 -13.02 -8.74
N LYS A 96 -6.30 -14.02 -9.56
CA LYS A 96 -7.61 -14.07 -10.19
C LYS A 96 -8.63 -14.02 -9.04
N PRO A 97 -9.62 -13.11 -9.04
CA PRO A 97 -10.58 -13.03 -7.94
C PRO A 97 -11.30 -14.37 -7.84
N ARG A 98 -11.06 -15.12 -6.75
CA ARG A 98 -11.51 -16.51 -6.61
C ARG A 98 -13.03 -16.64 -6.44
N VAL A 99 -13.72 -15.57 -6.03
CA VAL A 99 -15.15 -15.62 -5.62
C VAL A 99 -15.97 -14.46 -6.21
N THR A 100 -15.33 -13.48 -6.85
CA THR A 100 -16.02 -12.29 -7.36
C THR A 100 -16.28 -12.43 -8.86
N THR A 101 -17.31 -13.20 -9.21
CA THR A 101 -17.75 -13.29 -10.61
C THR A 101 -18.30 -11.94 -11.08
N PRO A 102 -18.07 -11.53 -12.34
CA PRO A 102 -18.57 -10.26 -12.87
C PRO A 102 -20.08 -10.07 -12.73
N LYS A 103 -20.85 -11.18 -12.79
CA LYS A 103 -22.31 -11.21 -12.58
C LYS A 103 -22.71 -10.69 -11.20
N VAL A 104 -22.05 -11.19 -10.15
CA VAL A 104 -22.32 -10.80 -8.76
C VAL A 104 -21.96 -9.33 -8.52
N VAL A 105 -20.84 -8.86 -9.07
CA VAL A 105 -20.44 -7.44 -8.98
C VAL A 105 -21.48 -6.53 -9.63
N SER A 106 -21.96 -6.89 -10.81
CA SER A 106 -22.98 -6.12 -11.52
C SER A 106 -24.27 -6.04 -10.70
N TYR A 107 -24.71 -7.16 -10.14
CA TYR A 107 -25.91 -7.23 -9.31
C TYR A 107 -25.81 -6.38 -8.04
N ILE A 108 -24.68 -6.47 -7.33
CA ILE A 108 -24.40 -5.63 -6.14
C ILE A 108 -24.53 -4.14 -6.47
N LYS A 109 -23.97 -3.71 -7.62
CA LYS A 109 -24.05 -2.32 -8.07
C LYS A 109 -25.48 -1.92 -8.42
N GLN A 110 -26.24 -2.80 -9.07
CA GLN A 110 -27.64 -2.55 -9.41
C GLN A 110 -28.51 -2.36 -8.15
N LEU A 111 -28.32 -3.20 -7.12
CA LEU A 111 -29.04 -3.06 -5.85
C LEU A 111 -28.72 -1.72 -5.18
N LYS A 112 -27.44 -1.31 -5.14
CA LYS A 112 -27.04 -0.03 -4.55
C LYS A 112 -27.51 1.19 -5.37
N ALA A 113 -27.65 1.04 -6.69
CA ALA A 113 -28.17 2.09 -7.55
C ALA A 113 -29.69 2.28 -7.38
N LYS A 114 -30.43 1.18 -7.19
CA LYS A 114 -31.88 1.22 -6.91
C LYS A 114 -32.17 1.79 -5.52
N ASP A 115 -31.36 1.42 -4.54
CA ASP A 115 -31.49 1.86 -3.16
C ASP A 115 -30.11 2.23 -2.59
N PRO A 116 -29.75 3.52 -2.52
CA PRO A 116 -28.49 3.95 -1.96
C PRO A 116 -28.41 3.76 -0.43
N GLY A 117 -29.54 3.55 0.26
CA GLY A 117 -29.59 3.27 1.70
C GLY A 117 -29.21 1.83 2.06
N ILE A 118 -29.29 0.89 1.10
CA ILE A 118 -29.10 -0.54 1.37
C ILE A 118 -27.72 -0.85 1.96
N PHE A 119 -27.71 -1.61 3.05
CA PHE A 119 -26.53 -2.05 3.77
C PHE A 119 -25.90 -3.29 3.12
N ALA A 120 -24.61 -3.50 3.37
CA ALA A 120 -23.87 -4.61 2.76
C ALA A 120 -24.36 -6.00 3.19
N TRP A 121 -24.96 -6.12 4.38
CA TRP A 121 -25.60 -7.36 4.83
C TRP A 121 -26.92 -7.62 4.08
N GLU A 122 -27.72 -6.58 3.84
CA GLU A 122 -28.97 -6.70 3.06
C GLU A 122 -28.69 -7.09 1.62
N ILE A 123 -27.60 -6.56 1.03
CA ILE A 123 -27.14 -6.98 -0.29
C ILE A 123 -26.76 -8.47 -0.29
N ARG A 124 -26.12 -8.97 0.77
CA ARG A 124 -25.77 -10.40 0.91
C ARG A 124 -27.04 -11.27 0.93
N ASP A 125 -28.06 -10.84 1.66
CA ASP A 125 -29.30 -11.59 1.79
C ASP A 125 -30.08 -11.61 0.48
N ARG A 126 -30.13 -10.48 -0.25
CA ARG A 126 -30.73 -10.42 -1.59
C ARG A 126 -29.97 -11.28 -2.60
N LEU A 127 -28.64 -11.33 -2.54
CA LEU A 127 -27.84 -12.22 -3.40
C LEU A 127 -28.22 -13.70 -3.23
N LEU A 128 -28.57 -14.12 -2.01
CA LEU A 128 -29.04 -15.47 -1.73
C LEU A 128 -30.52 -15.66 -2.10
N ALA A 129 -31.37 -14.68 -1.79
CA ALA A 129 -32.81 -14.73 -2.06
C ALA A 129 -33.12 -14.77 -3.56
N ASP A 130 -32.40 -13.98 -4.36
CA ASP A 130 -32.57 -13.88 -5.81
C ASP A 130 -31.82 -14.99 -6.57
N GLY A 131 -31.18 -15.94 -5.86
CA GLY A 131 -30.46 -17.07 -6.45
C GLY A 131 -29.24 -16.67 -7.28
N VAL A 132 -28.70 -15.47 -7.07
CA VAL A 132 -27.49 -14.98 -7.77
C VAL A 132 -26.24 -15.66 -7.21
N CYS A 133 -26.26 -15.96 -5.91
CA CYS A 133 -25.24 -16.68 -5.15
C CYS A 133 -25.85 -17.80 -4.30
N ASP A 134 -25.08 -18.86 -4.08
CA ASP A 134 -25.30 -19.91 -3.08
C ASP A 134 -24.54 -19.61 -1.78
N LYS A 135 -24.86 -20.36 -0.72
CA LYS A 135 -24.22 -20.24 0.60
C LYS A 135 -22.69 -20.35 0.57
N TYR A 136 -22.12 -21.03 -0.43
CA TYR A 136 -20.69 -21.25 -0.57
C TYR A 136 -19.96 -20.24 -1.46
N ASN A 137 -20.68 -19.53 -2.34
CA ASN A 137 -20.10 -18.58 -3.30
C ASN A 137 -20.47 -17.12 -2.98
N VAL A 138 -21.36 -16.89 -2.02
CA VAL A 138 -21.75 -15.55 -1.59
C VAL A 138 -20.54 -14.80 -1.00
N PRO A 139 -20.24 -13.58 -1.47
CA PRO A 139 -19.13 -12.80 -0.94
C PRO A 139 -19.41 -12.37 0.50
N SER A 140 -18.35 -12.21 1.30
CA SER A 140 -18.46 -11.67 2.65
C SER A 140 -18.93 -10.21 2.64
N VAL A 141 -19.54 -9.76 3.74
CA VAL A 141 -20.00 -8.36 3.91
C VAL A 141 -18.86 -7.34 3.69
N SER A 142 -17.65 -7.67 4.14
CA SER A 142 -16.45 -6.86 3.88
C SER A 142 -16.08 -6.81 2.39
N SER A 143 -16.19 -7.93 1.68
CA SER A 143 -15.95 -8.01 0.24
C SER A 143 -16.97 -7.19 -0.55
N ILE A 144 -18.26 -7.27 -0.18
CA ILE A 144 -19.33 -6.44 -0.76
C ILE A 144 -19.02 -4.96 -0.54
N SER A 145 -18.66 -4.57 0.68
CA SER A 145 -18.29 -3.19 0.99
C SER A 145 -17.09 -2.70 0.18
N ARG A 146 -16.09 -3.55 -0.06
CA ARG A 146 -14.96 -3.24 -0.94
C ARG A 146 -15.39 -3.06 -2.40
N ILE A 147 -16.28 -3.92 -2.90
CA ILE A 147 -16.84 -3.82 -4.26
C ILE A 147 -17.61 -2.51 -4.45
N LEU A 148 -18.39 -2.10 -3.43
CA LEU A 148 -19.16 -0.85 -3.45
C LEU A 148 -18.26 0.39 -3.47
N ARG A 149 -17.13 0.35 -2.75
CA ARG A 149 -16.14 1.44 -2.75
C ARG A 149 -15.28 1.47 -4.03
N ASN A 150 -15.04 0.31 -4.64
CA ASN A 150 -14.32 0.19 -5.90
C ASN A 150 -15.27 0.42 -7.10
N LYS A 151 -15.72 1.67 -7.30
CA LYS A 151 -16.14 2.11 -8.64
C LYS A 151 -14.92 1.91 -9.56
N LEU A 152 -15.10 1.27 -10.70
CA LEU A 152 -14.02 0.91 -11.63
C LEU A 152 -13.17 2.16 -11.95
N GLY A 153 -11.89 2.14 -11.61
CA GLY A 153 -10.94 3.28 -11.70
C GLY A 153 -10.29 3.52 -10.34
N GLY A 154 -9.03 3.16 -10.13
CA GLY A 154 -7.93 3.96 -10.65
C GLY A 154 -7.86 5.26 -9.86
N GLY A 155 -6.99 5.31 -8.84
CA GLY A 155 -6.49 6.54 -8.21
C GLY A 155 -7.42 7.75 -8.20
N ALA A 156 -8.53 7.71 -7.49
CA ALA A 156 -9.03 8.94 -6.91
C ALA A 156 -8.15 9.20 -5.67
N LEU A 157 -7.12 10.03 -5.88
CA LEU A 157 -6.76 11.04 -4.89
C LEU A 157 -8.05 11.43 -4.19
N TYR A 158 -8.04 11.32 -2.86
CA TYR A 158 -8.91 12.07 -1.97
C TYR A 158 -9.47 13.29 -2.72
N PRO A 159 -10.78 13.41 -2.95
CA PRO A 159 -11.32 14.69 -3.34
C PRO A 159 -10.96 15.59 -2.16
N VAL A 160 -9.92 16.41 -2.32
CA VAL A 160 -9.73 17.55 -1.45
C VAL A 160 -11.05 18.31 -1.59
N PRO A 161 -11.86 18.41 -0.53
CA PRO A 161 -13.11 19.16 -0.62
C PRO A 161 -12.77 20.57 -1.13
N PRO A 162 -13.60 21.18 -1.99
CA PRO A 162 -13.36 22.52 -2.46
C PRO A 162 -13.17 23.40 -1.23
N LEU A 163 -12.00 24.06 -1.17
CA LEU A 163 -11.70 25.02 -0.12
C LEU A 163 -12.88 25.96 0.00
N TYR A 164 -13.57 25.86 1.13
CA TYR A 164 -14.45 26.91 1.64
C TYR A 164 -13.70 28.25 1.45
N PRO A 165 -14.36 29.31 0.94
CA PRO A 165 -13.77 30.63 0.95
C PRO A 165 -13.45 30.94 2.40
N VAL A 166 -12.16 31.05 2.71
CA VAL A 166 -11.71 31.61 3.97
C VAL A 166 -12.32 33.01 4.03
N PRO A 167 -13.20 33.33 5.00
CA PRO A 167 -13.68 34.70 5.15
C PRO A 167 -12.44 35.59 5.32
N PRO A 168 -12.40 36.80 4.73
CA PRO A 168 -11.26 37.69 4.86
C PRO A 168 -11.00 37.88 6.34
N GLN A 169 -9.84 37.38 6.77
CA GLN A 169 -9.34 37.56 8.11
C GLN A 169 -9.38 39.06 8.38
N ARG A 170 -10.24 39.50 9.30
CA ARG A 170 -9.97 40.74 10.02
C ARG A 170 -8.59 40.54 10.62
N CYS A 171 -7.62 41.33 10.14
CA CYS A 171 -6.29 41.39 10.69
C CYS A 171 -6.42 41.56 12.21
N TRP A 172 -6.18 40.49 12.96
CA TRP A 172 -5.92 40.61 14.38
C TRP A 172 -4.63 41.41 14.50
N PRO A 173 -4.63 42.56 15.21
CA PRO A 173 -3.41 43.26 15.50
C PRO A 173 -2.48 42.33 16.25
N LEU A 174 -1.27 42.20 15.73
CA LEU A 174 -0.11 41.60 16.35
C LEU A 174 0.05 42.17 17.77
N HIS A 175 -0.35 41.42 18.81
CA HIS A 175 -0.07 41.81 20.18
C HIS A 175 1.43 41.62 20.44
N GLN A 176 2.12 42.75 20.54
CA GLN A 176 3.53 42.86 20.87
C GLN A 176 3.81 42.42 22.33
N PRO A 177 5.04 41.98 22.67
CA PRO A 177 5.33 41.18 23.87
C PRO A 177 5.35 41.91 25.24
N TYR A 178 4.78 43.11 25.38
CA TYR A 178 5.06 43.97 26.56
C TYR A 178 4.01 43.95 27.69
N ASP A 179 2.81 43.43 27.45
CA ASP A 179 1.71 43.50 28.44
C ASP A 179 1.77 42.44 29.56
N TYR A 180 2.72 41.51 29.51
CA TYR A 180 2.89 40.50 30.57
C TYR A 180 3.55 41.06 31.85
N TYR A 181 4.38 42.09 31.74
CA TYR A 181 5.12 42.64 32.90
C TYR A 181 4.30 43.59 33.77
N VAL A 182 3.27 44.26 33.22
CA VAL A 182 2.38 45.13 34.01
C VAL A 182 1.36 44.31 34.81
N TYR A 183 1.03 43.11 34.34
CA TYR A 183 0.03 42.25 35.00
C TYR A 183 0.57 41.50 36.24
N LEU A 184 1.88 41.27 36.31
CA LEU A 184 2.51 40.54 37.43
C LEU A 184 2.83 41.41 38.67
N GLN A 185 2.74 42.74 38.58
CA GLN A 185 3.10 43.65 39.67
C GLN A 185 1.89 44.25 40.42
N GLY A 186 0.66 43.85 40.05
CA GLY A 186 -0.58 44.48 40.50
C GLY A 186 -1.43 43.76 41.54
N ARG A 187 -1.03 42.62 42.13
CA ARG A 187 -1.84 42.00 43.22
C ARG A 187 -1.13 40.99 44.14
N GLN A 188 -0.15 41.46 44.92
CA GLN A 188 -0.24 41.22 46.37
C GLN A 188 -1.21 42.33 46.84
N HIS A 189 -2.43 42.12 47.33
CA HIS A 189 -2.86 41.32 48.46
C HIS A 189 -4.40 41.07 48.38
N THR A 190 -4.84 40.08 49.16
CA THR A 190 -6.20 39.77 49.70
C THR A 190 -7.23 39.03 48.83
N ALA A 191 -7.33 37.72 49.15
CA ALA A 191 -8.51 36.93 49.56
C ALA A 191 -9.79 36.85 48.69
N GLY A 192 -10.21 35.61 48.38
CA GLY A 192 -11.61 35.25 48.12
C GLY A 192 -11.88 34.34 46.90
N ASN A 193 -12.22 33.07 47.15
CA ASN A 193 -12.95 32.10 46.30
C ASN A 193 -14.31 32.70 45.79
N PRO A 194 -15.13 32.15 44.84
CA PRO A 194 -15.10 30.84 44.17
C PRO A 194 -15.55 30.78 42.68
N HIS A 195 -15.43 29.57 42.10
CA HIS A 195 -16.32 28.92 41.12
C HIS A 195 -17.04 29.74 40.01
N ALA A 196 -16.73 29.43 38.75
CA ALA A 196 -17.72 29.03 37.74
C ALA A 196 -17.06 28.38 36.50
N LEU A 197 -17.34 27.09 36.32
CA LEU A 197 -17.07 26.22 35.15
C LEU A 197 -18.03 26.58 33.99
N PRO A 198 -17.79 26.19 32.70
CA PRO A 198 -17.98 24.79 32.31
C PRO A 198 -17.10 24.24 31.15
N HIS A 199 -16.82 22.94 31.20
CA HIS A 199 -16.37 22.09 30.09
C HIS A 199 -17.31 20.87 29.99
N PRO A 200 -17.69 20.36 28.80
CA PRO A 200 -18.55 19.20 28.69
C PRO A 200 -17.79 17.88 28.49
N HIS A 201 -18.30 16.87 29.20
CA HIS A 201 -18.42 15.45 28.85
C HIS A 201 -17.17 14.56 28.69
N GLN A 202 -16.74 13.98 29.82
CA GLN A 202 -16.33 12.56 29.91
C GLN A 202 -17.29 11.83 30.88
N GLN A 203 -17.76 10.64 30.48
CA GLN A 203 -18.68 9.78 31.26
C GLN A 203 -17.98 9.11 32.47
N PRO A 204 -18.67 8.89 33.61
CA PRO A 204 -18.13 8.16 34.77
C PRO A 204 -18.41 6.63 34.74
N PRO A 205 -17.63 5.81 35.49
CA PRO A 205 -17.83 4.36 35.65
C PRO A 205 -18.89 4.00 36.73
N PRO A 206 -19.39 2.74 36.80
CA PRO A 206 -20.57 2.36 37.59
C PRO A 206 -20.27 2.08 39.08
N PRO A 207 -21.29 2.15 39.98
CA PRO A 207 -21.10 1.95 41.41
C PRO A 207 -21.24 0.48 41.85
N HIS A 208 -20.46 0.12 42.88
CA HIS A 208 -20.58 -1.12 43.65
C HIS A 208 -21.74 -1.03 44.67
N HIS A 209 -22.63 -2.02 44.67
CA HIS A 209 -23.64 -2.20 45.71
C HIS A 209 -23.03 -2.83 46.97
N ALA A 210 -23.03 -2.11 48.09
CA ALA A 210 -22.89 -2.70 49.42
C ALA A 210 -24.29 -2.88 50.02
N HIS A 211 -24.67 -4.14 50.25
CA HIS A 211 -25.87 -4.56 50.95
C HIS A 211 -25.65 -4.37 52.47
N ALA A 212 -26.55 -3.67 53.14
CA ALA A 212 -26.69 -3.72 54.59
C ALA A 212 -28.18 -3.80 54.95
N HIS A 213 -28.64 -5.02 55.23
CA HIS A 213 -29.86 -5.30 55.99
C HIS A 213 -29.54 -6.50 56.89
N ALA A 214 -29.50 -6.26 58.20
CA ALA A 214 -29.67 -7.29 59.21
C ALA A 214 -30.29 -6.67 60.46
N LEU A 215 -31.54 -7.08 60.69
CA LEU A 215 -32.35 -7.08 61.92
C LEU A 215 -32.79 -5.74 62.51
#